data_AF-A0A800BSN3-F1
#
_entry.id   AF-A0A800BSN3-F1
#
_cell.length_a   1.000
_cell.length_b   1.000
_cell.length_c   1.000
_cell.angle_alpha   90.00
_cell.angle_beta   90.00
_cell.angle_gamma   90.00
#
_symmetry.space_group_name_H-M   'P 1'
#
loop_
_entity.id
_entity.type
_entity.pdbx_description
1 polymer ?
#
loop_
_entity_poly.entity_id
_entity_poly.type
_entity_poly.pdbx_seq_one_letter_code
_entity_poly.pdbx_strand_id
1 'polypeptide(L)'
;MEQVGLNVKMAEVRALCDAKGFSAGEERIWEMLALIHSEISEATDCYKKGEPLEAVGEELIDAIIRILHLLSALGLDAEKLYQEKMAKNWQRPYKYGTVRGG
;
A
#
# COMPACT_ATOMS: atom_id res chain seq x y z
N MET A 1 -3.62 -23.01 2.18
CA MET A 1 -4.52 -22.20 1.34
C MET A 1 -3.72 -21.73 0.14
N GLU A 2 -4.28 -21.82 -1.05
CA GLU A 2 -3.66 -21.26 -2.25
C GLU A 2 -3.63 -19.73 -2.14
N GLN A 3 -2.46 -19.12 -2.39
CA GLN A 3 -2.36 -17.66 -2.41
C GLN A 3 -2.92 -17.15 -3.73
N VAL A 4 -3.79 -16.14 -3.67
CA VAL A 4 -4.43 -15.52 -4.83
C VAL A 4 -4.36 -14.00 -4.73
N GLY A 5 -4.39 -13.31 -5.88
CA GLY A 5 -4.46 -11.86 -5.96
C GLY A 5 -3.33 -11.15 -5.19
N LEU A 6 -3.71 -10.20 -4.32
CA LEU A 6 -2.77 -9.42 -3.51
C LEU A 6 -1.93 -10.28 -2.57
N ASN A 7 -2.41 -11.44 -2.13
CA ASN A 7 -1.65 -12.30 -1.23
C ASN A 7 -0.40 -12.90 -1.91
N VAL A 8 -0.46 -13.13 -3.23
CA VAL A 8 0.72 -13.56 -4.02
C VAL A 8 1.78 -12.46 -4.00
N LYS A 9 1.36 -11.20 -4.23
CA LYS A 9 2.26 -10.05 -4.21
C LYS A 9 2.81 -9.75 -2.82
N MET A 10 1.97 -9.88 -1.79
CA MET A 10 2.38 -9.74 -0.40
C MET A 10 3.46 -10.75 -0.01
N ALA A 11 3.34 -12.01 -0.46
CA ALA A 11 4.34 -13.04 -0.21
C ALA A 11 5.66 -12.77 -0.95
N GLU A 12 5.59 -12.31 -2.21
CA GLU A 12 6.76 -11.88 -2.99
C GLU A 12 7.51 -10.73 -2.30
N VAL A 13 6.78 -9.70 -1.85
CA VAL A 13 7.33 -8.57 -1.10
C VAL A 13 7.95 -9.03 0.22
N ARG A 14 7.27 -9.91 0.96
CA ARG A 14 7.80 -10.44 2.22
C ARG A 14 9.12 -11.17 2.01
N ALA A 15 9.19 -12.04 1.00
CA ALA A 15 10.42 -12.75 0.66
C ALA A 15 11.56 -11.80 0.29
N LEU A 16 11.28 -10.72 -0.45
CA LEU A 16 12.26 -9.67 -0.76
C LEU A 16 12.76 -8.97 0.51
N CYS A 17 11.85 -8.53 1.39
CA CYS A 17 12.21 -7.83 2.62
C CYS A 17 13.05 -8.71 3.56
N ASP A 18 12.66 -9.97 3.74
CA ASP A 18 13.40 -10.95 4.54
C ASP A 18 14.81 -11.18 3.93
N ALA A 19 14.90 -11.35 2.61
CA ALA A 19 16.19 -11.54 1.92
C ALA A 19 17.12 -10.32 2.01
N LYS A 20 16.56 -9.13 2.21
CA LYS A 20 17.30 -7.87 2.38
C LYS A 20 17.51 -7.48 3.85
N GLY A 21 17.04 -8.30 4.80
CA GLY A 21 17.22 -8.07 6.23
C GLY A 21 16.30 -6.99 6.82
N PHE A 22 15.20 -6.64 6.15
CA PHE A 22 14.20 -5.73 6.70
C PHE A 22 13.23 -6.53 7.57
N SER A 23 13.36 -6.41 8.90
CA SER A 23 12.50 -7.11 9.85
C SER A 23 11.04 -6.64 9.77
N ALA A 24 10.12 -7.58 9.99
CA ALA A 24 8.67 -7.38 10.03
C ALA A 24 8.11 -7.55 11.47
N GLY A 25 8.84 -7.05 12.48
CA GLY A 25 8.44 -7.14 13.88
C GLY A 25 7.33 -6.15 14.23
N GLU A 26 6.43 -6.51 15.14
CA GLU A 26 5.32 -5.67 15.59
C GLU A 26 5.78 -4.36 16.23
N GLU A 27 6.99 -4.32 16.80
CA GLU A 27 7.60 -3.12 17.39
C GLU A 27 7.86 -2.00 16.36
N ARG A 28 7.85 -2.34 15.06
CA ARG A 28 8.19 -1.43 13.96
C ARG A 28 6.99 -0.93 13.18
N ILE A 29 5.77 -1.28 13.59
CA ILE A 29 4.53 -0.88 12.86
C ILE A 29 4.48 0.64 12.61
N TRP A 30 4.85 1.45 13.61
CA TRP A 30 4.88 2.91 13.48
C TRP A 30 5.93 3.39 12.47
N GLU A 31 7.11 2.75 12.42
CA GLU A 31 8.15 3.05 11.43
C GLU A 31 7.67 2.70 10.02
N MET A 32 7.06 1.53 9.87
CA MET A 32 6.54 1.05 8.59
C MET A 32 5.43 1.97 8.06
N LEU A 33 4.56 2.48 8.94
CA LEU A 33 3.59 3.51 8.59
C LEU A 33 4.28 4.79 8.11
N ALA A 34 5.30 5.27 8.83
CA ALA A 34 6.06 6.46 8.42
C ALA A 34 6.77 6.28 7.08
N LEU A 35 7.29 5.07 6.79
CA LEU A 35 7.88 4.74 5.47
C LEU A 35 6.83 4.77 4.35
N ILE A 36 5.58 4.36 4.59
CA ILE A 36 4.53 4.54 3.57
C ILE A 36 4.32 6.03 3.28
N HIS A 37 4.35 6.88 4.31
CA HIS A 37 4.23 8.32 4.14
C HIS A 37 5.40 8.95 3.36
N SER A 38 6.63 8.41 3.46
CA SER A 38 7.75 8.92 2.67
C SER A 38 7.52 8.67 1.17
N GLU A 39 7.11 7.48 0.75
CA GLU A 39 6.92 7.18 -0.68
C GLU A 39 5.81 8.06 -1.30
N ILE A 40 4.75 8.38 -0.53
CA ILE A 40 3.71 9.34 -0.96
C ILE A 40 4.25 10.77 -1.07
N SER A 41 5.20 11.14 -0.21
CA SER A 41 5.85 12.45 -0.27
C SER A 41 6.79 12.55 -1.48
N GLU A 42 7.49 11.47 -1.81
CA GLU A 42 8.34 11.35 -3.00
C GLU A 42 7.49 11.45 -4.28
N ALA A 43 6.38 10.72 -4.37
CA ALA A 43 5.42 10.85 -5.47
C ALA A 43 4.92 12.30 -5.65
N THR A 44 4.61 12.97 -4.54
CA THR A 44 4.18 14.37 -4.54
C THR A 44 5.28 15.31 -5.05
N ASP A 45 6.52 15.07 -4.65
CA ASP A 45 7.66 15.87 -5.06
C ASP A 45 8.00 15.67 -6.54
N CYS A 46 7.96 14.44 -7.07
CA CYS A 46 8.10 14.16 -8.50
C CYS A 46 7.08 14.95 -9.31
N TYR A 47 5.81 14.91 -8.91
CA TYR A 47 4.75 15.66 -9.57
C TYR A 47 5.00 17.18 -9.53
N LYS A 48 5.36 17.72 -8.35
CA LYS A 48 5.60 19.17 -8.18
C LYS A 48 6.82 19.67 -8.95
N LYS A 49 7.83 18.82 -9.14
CA LYS A 49 9.04 19.15 -9.92
C LYS A 49 8.81 19.05 -11.43
N GLY A 50 7.66 18.53 -11.85
CA GLY A 50 7.33 18.34 -13.27
C GLY A 50 8.05 17.15 -13.90
N GLU A 51 8.41 16.15 -13.08
CA GLU A 51 8.97 14.89 -13.57
C GLU A 51 7.93 14.11 -14.40
N PRO A 52 8.36 13.16 -15.25
CA PRO A 52 7.44 12.28 -15.98
C PRO A 52 6.47 11.55 -15.04
N LEU A 53 5.25 11.30 -15.50
CA LEU A 53 4.24 10.60 -14.69
C LEU A 53 4.64 9.16 -14.37
N GLU A 54 5.53 8.58 -15.17
CA GLU A 54 6.17 7.30 -14.91
C GLU A 54 6.95 7.33 -13.59
N ALA A 55 7.67 8.41 -13.28
CA ALA A 55 8.39 8.57 -12.02
C ALA A 55 7.42 8.69 -10.84
N VAL A 56 6.32 9.43 -11.00
CA VAL A 56 5.23 9.47 -9.99
C VAL A 56 4.65 8.07 -9.78
N GLY A 57 4.47 7.31 -10.86
CA GLY A 57 3.99 5.94 -10.84
C GLY A 57 4.92 4.99 -10.08
N GLU A 58 6.24 5.10 -10.28
CA GLU A 58 7.24 4.32 -9.55
C GLU A 58 7.12 4.53 -8.04
N GLU A 59 7.03 5.77 -7.57
CA GLU A 59 6.87 6.08 -6.13
C GLU A 59 5.54 5.55 -5.56
N LEU A 60 4.46 5.55 -6.36
CA LEU A 60 3.19 4.93 -5.95
C LEU A 60 3.31 3.40 -5.86
N ILE A 61 4.10 2.76 -6.72
CA ILE A 61 4.39 1.33 -6.60
C ILE A 61 5.21 1.04 -5.35
N ASP A 62 6.20 1.88 -5.02
CA ASP A 62 6.96 1.75 -3.78
C ASP A 62 6.05 1.87 -2.54
N ALA A 63 5.09 2.80 -2.56
CA ALA A 63 4.06 2.88 -1.52
C ALA A 63 3.24 1.59 -1.41
N ILE A 64 2.84 0.98 -2.53
CA ILE A 64 2.13 -0.31 -2.54
C ILE A 64 3.01 -1.42 -1.93
N ILE A 65 4.29 -1.48 -2.27
CA ILE A 65 5.24 -2.45 -1.70
C ILE A 65 5.33 -2.28 -0.18
N ARG A 66 5.45 -1.05 0.33
CA ARG A 66 5.46 -0.76 1.78
C ARG A 66 4.17 -1.18 2.47
N ILE A 67 3.01 -0.92 1.85
CA ILE A 67 1.70 -1.33 2.38
C ILE A 67 1.61 -2.85 2.45
N LEU A 68 2.00 -3.57 1.40
CA LEU A 68 1.99 -5.04 1.39
C LEU A 68 2.96 -5.62 2.42
N HIS A 69 4.15 -5.02 2.59
CA HIS A 69 5.08 -5.44 3.63
C HIS A 69 4.46 -5.27 5.03
N LEU A 70 3.80 -4.16 5.30
CA LEU A 70 3.11 -3.93 6.58
C LEU A 70 1.94 -4.90 6.79
N LEU A 71 1.11 -5.15 5.78
CA LEU A 71 0.04 -6.14 5.86
C LEU A 71 0.59 -7.54 6.18
N SER A 72 1.73 -7.90 5.59
CA SER A 72 2.44 -9.14 5.90
C SER A 72 2.94 -9.18 7.35
N ALA A 73 3.53 -8.08 7.84
CA ALA A 73 4.01 -7.96 9.22
C ALA A 73 2.86 -8.10 10.23
N LEU A 74 1.67 -7.58 9.89
CA LEU A 74 0.46 -7.67 10.72
C LEU A 74 -0.26 -9.03 10.61
N GLY A 75 0.21 -9.95 9.76
CA GLY A 75 -0.46 -11.24 9.54
C GLY A 75 -1.86 -11.11 8.93
N LEU A 76 -2.11 -10.04 8.17
CA LEU A 76 -3.42 -9.76 7.58
C LEU A 76 -3.56 -10.35 6.17
N ASP A 77 -4.78 -10.78 5.84
CA ASP A 77 -5.13 -11.25 4.50
C ASP A 77 -5.46 -10.05 3.59
N ALA A 78 -4.49 -9.63 2.79
CA ALA A 78 -4.58 -8.44 1.94
C ALA A 78 -5.68 -8.58 0.88
N GLU A 79 -5.79 -9.74 0.23
CA GLU A 79 -6.80 -9.99 -0.79
C GLU A 79 -8.21 -9.95 -0.19
N LYS A 80 -8.44 -10.63 0.94
CA LYS A 80 -9.73 -10.61 1.63
C LYS A 80 -10.12 -9.18 2.04
N LEU A 81 -9.20 -8.43 2.64
CA LEU A 81 -9.46 -7.04 3.04
C LEU A 81 -9.83 -6.16 1.84
N TYR A 82 -9.13 -6.33 0.71
CA TYR A 82 -9.44 -5.61 -0.52
C TYR A 82 -10.84 -5.96 -1.03
N GLN A 83 -11.17 -7.24 -1.17
CA GLN A 83 -12.47 -7.69 -1.67
C GLN A 83 -13.63 -7.20 -0.79
N GLU A 84 -13.51 -7.35 0.53
CA GLU A 84 -14.52 -6.86 1.49
C GLU A 84 -14.68 -5.34 1.40
N LYS A 85 -13.57 -4.60 1.27
CA LYS A 85 -13.59 -3.14 1.16
C LYS A 85 -14.22 -2.69 -0.16
N MET A 86 -13.90 -3.36 -1.27
CA MET A 86 -14.48 -3.07 -2.58
C MET A 86 -15.98 -3.35 -2.61
N ALA A 87 -16.44 -4.48 -2.06
CA ALA A 87 -17.86 -4.80 -1.94
C ALA A 87 -18.62 -3.71 -1.15
N LYS A 88 -18.06 -3.26 -0.02
CA LYS A 88 -18.62 -2.15 0.77
C LYS A 88 -18.61 -0.82 0.00
N ASN A 89 -17.56 -0.54 -0.78
CA ASN A 89 -17.45 0.71 -1.54
C ASN A 89 -18.44 0.77 -2.70
N TRP A 90 -18.71 -0.36 -3.38
CA TRP A 90 -19.71 -0.43 -4.46
C TRP A 90 -21.14 -0.20 -3.99
N GLN A 91 -21.43 -0.46 -2.71
CA GLN A 91 -22.74 -0.19 -2.10
C GLN A 91 -22.92 1.29 -1.73
N ARG A 92 -21.86 2.11 -1.82
CA ARG A 92 -21.95 3.52 -1.46
C ARG A 92 -22.63 4.33 -2.57
N PRO A 93 -23.48 5.31 -2.22
CA PRO A 93 -24.01 6.26 -3.20
C PRO A 93 -22.91 7.00 -3.96
N TYR A 94 -23.26 7.50 -5.15
CA TYR A 94 -22.39 8.40 -5.89
C TYR A 94 -21.99 9.61 -5.02
N LYS A 95 -20.69 9.92 -4.99
CA LYS A 95 -20.10 10.97 -4.15
C LYS A 95 -20.32 10.80 -2.63
N TYR A 96 -20.41 9.56 -2.17
CA TYR A 96 -20.43 9.27 -0.73
C TYR A 96 -19.25 9.90 0.01
N GLY A 97 -19.54 10.70 1.04
CA GLY A 97 -18.52 11.35 1.87
C GLY A 97 -17.95 12.65 1.31
N THR A 98 -18.38 13.14 0.13
CA THR A 98 -17.98 14.47 -0.32
C THR A 98 -18.77 15.54 0.42
N VAL A 99 -18.08 16.43 1.13
CA VAL A 99 -18.62 17.72 1.56
C VAL A 99 -18.74 18.65 0.33
N ARG A 100 -19.76 19.50 0.27
CA ARG A 100 -19.94 20.44 -0.87
C ARG A 100 -18.69 21.34 -0.99
N GLY A 101 -18.06 21.37 -2.16
CA GLY A 101 -17.00 22.33 -2.51
C GLY A 101 -15.56 21.79 -2.57
N GLY A 102 -15.37 20.48 -2.76
CA GLY A 102 -14.08 19.93 -3.23
C GLY A 102 -13.92 20.08 -4.73
#